data_AF-A0A8B9QI66-F1
#
_entry.id   AF-A0A8B9QI66-F1
#
_cell.length_a   1.000
_cell.length_b   1.000
_cell.length_c   1.000
_cell.angle_alpha   90.00
_cell.angle_beta   90.00
_cell.angle_gamma   90.00
#
_symmetry.space_group_name_H-M   'P 1'
#
loop_
_entity.id
_entity.type
_entity.pdbx_description
1 polymer ?
#
loop_
_entity_poly.entity_id
_entity_poly.type
_entity_poly.pdbx_seq_one_letter_code
_entity_poly.pdbx_strand_id
1 'polypeptide(L)' 'MRTDFTRCHHCPQLPSRTHEKPCFLSEYMEKYPFYHSCHPRDSFKPKEEYRMPQIPMEGISTVKYEKK' A
#
# COMPACT_ATOMS: atom_id res chain seq x y z
N MET A 1 -22.40 35.42 -57.04
CA MET A 1 -22.42 34.85 -55.68
C MET A 1 -21.09 34.19 -55.43
N ARG A 2 -20.25 34.77 -54.58
CA ARG A 2 -18.97 34.16 -54.16
C ARG A 2 -19.13 33.81 -52.69
N THR A 3 -19.11 32.52 -52.39
CA THR A 3 -19.20 32.01 -51.01
C THR A 3 -17.79 31.89 -50.46
N ASP A 4 -17.27 32.98 -49.92
CA ASP A 4 -16.01 32.98 -49.18
C ASP A 4 -16.29 32.60 -47.71
N PHE A 5 -16.49 31.30 -47.46
CA PHE A 5 -16.45 30.73 -46.11
C PHE A 5 -15.00 30.54 -45.69
N THR A 6 -14.26 31.62 -45.48
CA THR A 6 -12.90 31.52 -44.92
C THR A 6 -12.67 32.60 -43.88
N ARG A 7 -13.16 32.34 -42.67
CA ARG A 7 -12.48 32.85 -41.47
C ARG A 7 -12.86 32.06 -40.22
N CYS A 8 -12.66 30.74 -40.25
CA CYS A 8 -12.38 30.03 -39.01
C CYS A 8 -11.04 30.53 -38.49
N HIS A 9 -11.08 31.57 -37.67
CA HIS A 9 -9.93 31.98 -36.85
C HIS A 9 -9.73 30.88 -35.82
N HIS A 10 -8.98 29.85 -36.20
CA HIS A 10 -8.35 28.98 -35.24
C HIS A 10 -7.29 29.82 -34.52
N CYS A 11 -7.72 30.51 -33.46
CA CYS A 11 -6.79 31.03 -32.46
C CYS A 11 -6.11 29.79 -31.86
N PRO A 12 -4.78 29.63 -32.00
CA PRO A 12 -4.08 28.58 -31.29
C PRO A 12 -4.31 28.85 -29.81
N GLN A 13 -5.06 27.98 -29.13
CA GLN A 13 -5.15 28.04 -27.68
C GLN A 13 -3.73 27.79 -27.17
N LEU A 14 -3.03 28.84 -26.78
CA LEU A 14 -1.76 28.70 -26.08
C LEU A 14 -2.07 27.86 -24.83
N PRO A 15 -1.44 26.69 -24.64
CA PRO A 15 -1.69 25.88 -23.46
C PRO A 15 -1.28 26.72 -22.24
N SER A 16 -2.29 27.26 -21.55
CA SER A 16 -2.07 27.95 -20.30
C SER A 16 -1.55 26.92 -19.31
N ARG A 17 -0.35 27.16 -18.77
CA ARG A 17 0.37 26.32 -17.82
C ARG A 17 1.20 25.20 -18.45
N THR A 18 2.30 25.61 -19.05
CA THR A 18 3.55 24.90 -18.80
C THR A 18 3.93 25.17 -17.33
N HIS A 19 3.80 24.17 -16.45
CA HIS A 19 4.46 24.24 -15.15
C HIS A 19 5.96 24.24 -15.47
N GLU A 20 6.54 25.43 -15.53
CA GLU A 20 7.80 25.76 -16.22
C GLU A 20 9.01 24.97 -15.73
N LYS A 21 8.93 24.32 -14.57
CA LYS A 21 10.01 23.53 -13.99
C LYS A 21 9.38 22.42 -13.15
N PRO A 22 9.92 21.18 -13.14
CA PRO A 22 9.74 20.34 -11.97
C PRO A 22 10.38 21.09 -10.81
N CYS A 23 9.58 21.82 -10.02
CA CYS A 23 10.04 22.40 -8.78
C CYS A 23 10.30 21.21 -7.85
N PHE A 24 11.57 20.80 -7.75
CA PHE A 24 12.03 19.67 -6.92
C PHE A 24 11.78 19.87 -5.41
N LEU A 25 11.10 20.95 -5.01
CA LEU A 25 10.88 21.40 -3.64
C LEU A 25 9.40 21.80 -3.44
N SER A 26 8.47 20.95 -3.87
CA SER A 26 7.09 21.08 -3.37
C SER A 26 7.04 20.65 -1.91
N GLU A 27 6.12 21.21 -1.12
CA GLU A 27 5.84 20.78 0.26
C GLU A 27 5.62 19.26 0.35
N TYR A 28 5.11 18.66 -0.73
CA TYR A 28 4.92 17.21 -0.86
C TYR A 28 6.24 16.43 -0.83
N MET A 29 7.26 16.86 -1.58
CA MET A 29 8.58 16.20 -1.61
C MET A 29 9.35 16.39 -0.30
N GLU A 30 9.13 17.52 0.38
CA GLU A 30 9.70 17.79 1.72
C GLU A 30 9.04 16.91 2.79
N LYS A 31 7.71 16.75 2.74
CA LYS A 31 6.95 15.99 3.73
C LYS A 31 7.04 14.47 3.53
N TYR A 32 7.19 14.02 2.29
CA TYR A 32 7.20 12.61 1.93
C TYR A 32 8.43 12.26 1.06
N PRO A 33 9.64 12.25 1.66
CA PRO A 33 10.83 11.79 0.94
C PRO A 33 10.67 10.31 0.55
N PHE A 34 11.39 9.90 -0.49
CA PHE A 34 11.35 8.52 -0.95
C PHE A 34 12.02 7.59 0.07
N TYR A 35 11.20 6.91 0.87
CA TYR A 35 11.68 5.93 1.83
C TYR A 35 12.26 4.72 1.11
N HIS A 36 13.43 4.25 1.54
CA HIS A 36 13.98 3.00 1.05
C HIS A 36 13.11 1.82 1.46
N SER A 37 13.20 0.73 0.69
CA SER A 37 12.57 -0.54 1.04
C SER A 37 13.19 -1.07 2.34
N CYS A 38 12.60 -0.72 3.47
CA CYS A 38 12.97 -1.27 4.77
C CYS A 38 12.54 -2.73 4.85
N HIS A 39 13.37 -3.56 5.47
CA HIS A 39 12.93 -4.91 5.80
C HIS A 39 11.79 -4.81 6.82
N PRO A 40 10.71 -5.59 6.66
CA PRO A 40 9.70 -5.67 7.69
C PRO A 40 10.34 -6.13 9.01
N ARG A 41 9.77 -5.69 10.14
CA ARG A 41 10.23 -6.14 11.46
C ARG A 41 10.22 -7.66 11.54
N ASP A 42 11.18 -8.21 12.28
CA ASP A 42 11.20 -9.63 12.62
C ASP A 42 9.87 -10.03 13.25
N SER A 43 9.33 -11.15 12.78
CA SER A 43 8.07 -11.66 13.32
C SER A 43 8.28 -12.11 14.76
N PHE A 44 7.31 -11.85 15.64
CA PHE A 44 7.25 -12.45 16.98
C PHE A 44 6.86 -13.92 16.96
N LYS A 45 6.92 -14.60 15.81
CA LYS A 45 6.64 -16.02 15.74
C LYS A 45 7.68 -16.76 16.59
N PRO A 46 7.26 -17.79 17.33
CA PRO A 46 8.20 -18.62 18.05
C PRO A 46 9.28 -19.12 17.11
N LYS A 47 10.54 -19.02 17.54
CA LYS A 47 11.67 -19.61 16.81
C LYS A 47 11.51 -21.12 16.79
N GLU A 48 12.12 -21.79 15.83
CA GLU A 48 12.06 -23.25 15.69
C GLU A 48 12.64 -24.01 16.92
N GLU A 49 13.48 -23.31 17.70
CA GLU A 49 13.98 -23.75 19.02
C GLU A 49 12.86 -23.86 20.08
N TYR A 50 11.78 -23.08 19.94
CA TYR A 50 10.59 -23.19 20.76
C TYR A 50 9.73 -24.38 20.31
N ARG A 51 10.09 -25.58 20.77
CA ARG A 51 9.23 -26.75 20.69
C ARG A 51 8.28 -26.74 21.88
N MET A 52 7.02 -26.35 21.66
CA MET A 52 5.98 -26.64 22.64
C MET A 52 5.88 -28.15 22.77
N PRO A 53 6.01 -28.71 23.99
CA PRO A 53 5.78 -30.13 24.17
C PRO A 53 4.31 -30.41 23.81
N GLN A 54 4.08 -31.40 22.96
CA GLN A 54 2.75 -31.89 22.58
C GLN A 54 2.17 -32.69 23.77
N ILE A 55 1.91 -32.01 24.89
CA ILE A 55 1.36 -32.65 26.08
C ILE A 55 -0.16 -32.71 25.86
N PRO A 56 -0.75 -33.91 25.76
CA PRO A 56 -2.19 -34.02 25.71
C PRO A 56 -2.76 -33.46 27.00
N MET A 57 -3.83 -32.68 26.89
CA MET A 57 -4.51 -32.16 28.05
C MET A 57 -5.15 -33.32 28.84
N GLU A 58 -4.82 -33.43 30.12
CA GLU A 58 -5.48 -34.39 31.00
C GLU A 58 -6.94 -33.97 31.20
N GLY A 59 -7.87 -34.78 30.71
CA GLY A 59 -9.30 -34.59 30.91
C GLY A 59 -9.71 -35.19 32.25
N ILE A 60 -10.02 -34.36 33.24
CA ILE A 60 -10.66 -34.81 34.48
C ILE A 60 -12.16 -35.02 34.24
N SER A 61 -12.57 -36.27 33.99
CA SER A 61 -13.99 -36.61 33.91
C SER A 61 -14.60 -36.76 35.30
N THR A 62 -15.77 -36.15 35.53
CA THR A 62 -16.55 -36.31 36.76
C THR A 62 -17.46 -37.55 36.75
N VAL A 63 -17.57 -38.24 35.60
CA VAL A 63 -18.42 -39.41 35.44
C VAL A 63 -17.60 -40.68 35.62
N LYS A 64 -18.01 -41.53 36.58
CA LYS A 64 -17.43 -42.86 36.78
C LYS A 64 -17.90 -43.79 35.67
N TYR A 65 -17.00 -44.29 34.84
CA TYR A 65 -17.32 -45.36 33.89
C TYR A 65 -17.16 -46.70 34.61
N GLU A 66 -18.26 -47.43 34.85
CA GLU A 66 -18.20 -48.81 35.32
C GLU A 66 -17.88 -49.72 34.12
N LYS A 67 -16.81 -50.51 34.23
CA LYS A 67 -16.45 -51.51 33.22
C LYS A 67 -17.42 -52.68 33.36
N LYS A 68 -18.08 -53.02 32.25
CA LYS A 68 -19.03 -54.11 32.12
C LYS A 68 -18.35 -55.46 32.06
#